data_AF-A0A6V8CJR9-F1
#
_entry.id   AF-A0A6V8CJR9-F1
#
_cell.length_a   1.000
_cell.length_b   1.000
_cell.length_c   1.000
_cell.angle_alpha   90.00
_cell.angle_beta   90.00
_cell.angle_gamma   90.00
#
_symmetry.space_group_name_H-M   'P 1'
#
loop_
_entity.id
_entity.type
_entity.pdbx_description
1 polymer ?
#
loop_
_entity_poly.entity_id
_entity_poly.type
_entity_poly.pdbx_seq_one_letter_code
_entity_poly.pdbx_strand_id
1 'polypeptide(L)'
;VSITVSSNHQNSLNLRLQLTLIIVVAIIYVYQWINADDERLRRKRFGKKMDLLEIRILELRSNGVVIDQAASLLMTAKQQGYRNLDYGEELIASAEEEIERTLSFSDDVDEIRADTEKFLKEAEEIAIEIKKPGNLFKAGLREIEFGSLREGEMLFRESKKKSQEIIMWWEKAQDAIVLAKNMLGERETLDLNQLSEILSEAKKLLQSEEPKKAYAMASTIPLQLESTDLAMAKAIEKLEQAQKAMKSTEGLNTEDLFNRLEKAEKAMHSGNQALVSGISDGIIREIESERAAMDDVLRALKQKKHLIQKWKDRDDKSEWDVKLEQIELAAEDLSWTHALKLLSDLTKELDGQSQIKTEVIELLEYLKEQWKILRNQCEASNMDMTDSRFVEIDGTMSEINDKLEAGMYEKCFLQLSHVDKAMESLRREV
;
A
#
# COMPACT_ATOMS: atom_id res chain seq x y z
N VAL A 1 -117.25 -10.99 76.47
CA VAL A 1 -116.29 -11.65 75.56
C VAL A 1 -115.73 -10.67 74.51
N SER A 2 -115.37 -9.47 74.95
CA SER A 2 -114.03 -8.86 74.93
C SER A 2 -112.84 -9.55 74.19
N ILE A 3 -112.95 -9.94 72.91
CA ILE A 3 -111.73 -10.30 72.10
C ILE A 3 -111.73 -9.76 70.64
N THR A 4 -112.83 -9.32 70.04
CA THR A 4 -112.86 -9.03 68.57
C THR A 4 -112.44 -7.62 68.12
N VAL A 5 -112.19 -6.66 69.02
CA VAL A 5 -111.83 -5.28 68.65
C VAL A 5 -110.30 -5.06 68.56
N SER A 6 -109.49 -5.94 69.17
CA SER A 6 -108.03 -5.80 69.19
C SER A 6 -107.35 -6.18 67.86
N SER A 7 -107.91 -7.10 67.08
CA SER A 7 -107.27 -7.65 65.88
C SER A 7 -107.33 -6.71 64.67
N ASN A 8 -108.42 -5.96 64.48
CA ASN A 8 -108.56 -5.04 63.34
C ASN A 8 -107.67 -3.80 63.46
N HIS A 9 -107.44 -3.29 64.67
CA HIS A 9 -106.53 -2.16 64.87
C HIS A 9 -105.07 -2.59 64.66
N GLN A 10 -104.66 -3.74 65.20
CA GLN A 10 -103.32 -4.32 64.96
C GLN A 10 -103.05 -4.64 63.49
N ASN A 11 -104.02 -5.19 62.75
CA ASN A 11 -103.87 -5.45 61.32
C ASN A 11 -103.76 -4.15 60.50
N SER A 12 -104.54 -3.11 60.82
CA SER A 12 -104.43 -1.82 60.14
C SER A 12 -103.10 -1.12 60.41
N LEU A 13 -102.53 -1.30 61.61
CA LEU A 13 -101.27 -0.70 62.04
C LEU A 13 -100.07 -1.44 61.43
N ASN A 14 -100.12 -2.79 61.36
CA ASN A 14 -99.15 -3.61 60.64
C ASN A 14 -99.14 -3.33 59.14
N LEU A 15 -100.32 -3.14 58.52
CA LEU A 15 -100.42 -2.85 57.09
C LEU A 15 -99.90 -1.44 56.75
N ARG A 16 -100.11 -0.46 57.64
CA ARG A 16 -99.48 0.87 57.54
C ARG A 16 -97.96 0.80 57.71
N LEU A 17 -97.46 0.03 58.69
CA LEU A 17 -96.02 -0.18 58.89
C LEU A 17 -95.35 -0.86 57.68
N GLN A 18 -95.99 -1.89 57.11
CA GLN A 18 -95.51 -2.56 55.90
C GLN A 18 -95.51 -1.62 54.68
N LEU A 19 -96.56 -0.82 54.49
CA LEU A 19 -96.60 0.19 53.43
C LEU A 19 -95.51 1.25 53.61
N THR A 20 -95.30 1.75 54.83
CA THR A 20 -94.21 2.70 55.08
C THR A 20 -92.84 2.09 54.81
N LEU A 21 -92.65 0.81 55.12
CA LEU A 21 -91.38 0.12 54.90
C LEU A 21 -91.12 -0.13 53.41
N ILE A 22 -92.15 -0.48 52.64
CA ILE A 22 -92.06 -0.59 51.17
C ILE A 22 -91.74 0.77 50.55
N ILE A 23 -92.37 1.85 51.01
CA ILE A 23 -92.09 3.20 50.51
C ILE A 23 -90.65 3.61 50.84
N VAL A 24 -90.16 3.34 52.04
CA VAL A 24 -88.77 3.64 52.42
C VAL A 24 -87.78 2.81 51.60
N VAL A 25 -88.02 1.52 51.39
CA VAL A 25 -87.17 0.67 50.53
C VAL A 25 -87.21 1.15 49.09
N ALA A 26 -88.37 1.54 48.56
CA ALA A 26 -88.50 2.11 47.22
C ALA A 26 -87.74 3.44 47.09
N ILE A 27 -87.80 4.31 48.11
CA ILE A 27 -87.03 5.56 48.14
C ILE A 27 -85.53 5.27 48.17
N ILE A 28 -85.06 4.29 48.95
CA ILE A 28 -83.65 3.89 48.98
C ILE A 28 -83.21 3.32 47.64
N TYR A 29 -84.03 2.49 46.99
CA TYR A 29 -83.73 1.91 45.68
C TYR A 29 -83.68 2.99 44.58
N VAL A 30 -84.62 3.94 44.61
CA VAL A 30 -84.63 5.09 43.68
C VAL A 30 -83.44 6.00 43.94
N TYR A 31 -83.09 6.25 45.21
CA TYR A 31 -81.92 7.05 45.58
C TYR A 31 -80.61 6.38 45.15
N GLN A 32 -80.47 5.07 45.35
CA GLN A 32 -79.33 4.30 44.86
C GLN A 32 -79.28 4.28 43.34
N TRP A 33 -80.40 4.12 42.63
CA TRP A 33 -80.42 4.11 41.17
C TRP A 33 -80.04 5.48 40.57
N ILE A 34 -80.46 6.57 41.21
CA ILE A 34 -80.11 7.94 40.81
C ILE A 34 -78.64 8.26 41.10
N ASN A 35 -78.10 7.78 42.24
CA ASN A 35 -76.71 7.99 42.65
C ASN A 35 -75.75 6.85 42.22
N ALA A 36 -76.21 5.86 41.47
CA ALA A 36 -75.36 4.72 41.07
C ALA A 36 -74.35 5.08 39.96
N ASP A 37 -74.55 6.20 39.27
CA ASP A 37 -73.69 6.62 38.16
C ASP A 37 -72.97 7.94 38.47
N ASP A 38 -72.11 7.92 39.49
CA ASP A 38 -71.26 9.04 39.89
C ASP A 38 -70.39 9.57 38.72
N GLU A 39 -70.18 8.74 37.69
CA GLU A 39 -69.37 9.06 36.52
C GLU A 39 -70.18 9.50 35.29
N ARG A 40 -71.50 9.66 35.39
CA ARG A 40 -72.36 10.05 34.26
C ARG A 40 -71.88 11.32 33.55
N LEU A 41 -71.45 12.31 34.33
CA LEU A 41 -70.89 13.56 33.82
C LEU A 41 -69.52 13.37 33.16
N ARG A 42 -68.71 12.41 33.63
CA ARG A 42 -67.42 12.06 33.01
C ARG A 42 -67.63 11.36 31.68
N ARG A 43 -68.53 10.37 31.59
CA ARG A 43 -68.90 9.69 30.32
C ARG A 43 -69.38 10.66 29.25
N LYS A 44 -70.20 11.66 29.63
CA LYS A 44 -70.67 12.70 28.71
C LYS A 44 -69.53 13.60 28.22
N ARG A 45 -68.55 13.93 29.07
CA ARG A 45 -67.37 14.70 28.67
C ARG A 45 -66.45 13.89 27.76
N PHE A 46 -66.22 12.62 28.11
CA PHE A 46 -65.47 11.67 27.31
C PHE A 46 -66.06 11.53 25.89
N GLY A 47 -67.37 11.29 25.76
CA GLY A 47 -68.05 11.20 24.46
C GLY A 47 -67.89 12.48 23.63
N LYS A 48 -68.03 13.66 24.23
CA LYS A 48 -67.78 14.94 23.54
C LYS A 48 -66.34 15.08 23.05
N LYS A 49 -65.34 14.72 23.86
CA LYS A 49 -63.92 14.78 23.44
C LYS A 49 -63.66 13.83 22.28
N MET A 50 -64.23 12.63 22.33
CA MET A 50 -64.12 11.62 21.30
C MET A 50 -64.72 12.08 19.96
N ASP A 51 -65.92 12.67 19.99
CA ASP A 51 -66.58 13.22 18.80
C ASP A 51 -65.77 14.39 18.18
N LEU A 52 -65.22 15.27 19.03
CA LEU A 52 -64.37 16.37 18.58
C LEU A 52 -63.07 15.85 17.93
N LEU A 53 -62.44 14.85 18.53
CA LEU A 53 -61.23 14.22 17.97
C LEU A 53 -61.53 13.54 16.63
N GLU A 54 -62.67 12.87 16.51
CA GLU A 54 -63.09 12.23 15.27
C GLU A 54 -63.25 13.24 14.13
N ILE A 55 -63.92 14.37 14.40
CA ILE A 55 -64.06 15.46 13.42
C ILE A 55 -62.68 15.98 13.02
N ARG A 56 -61.79 16.24 13.99
CA ARG A 56 -60.43 16.71 13.72
C ARG A 56 -59.63 15.72 12.85
N ILE A 57 -59.72 14.42 13.12
CA ILE A 57 -59.05 13.39 12.30
C ILE A 57 -59.63 13.36 10.87
N LEU A 58 -60.94 13.51 10.71
CA LEU A 58 -61.58 13.56 9.39
C LEU A 58 -61.17 14.80 8.60
N GLU A 59 -61.11 15.98 9.24
CA GLU A 59 -60.61 17.21 8.64
C GLU A 59 -59.14 17.06 8.19
N LEU A 60 -58.27 16.53 9.06
CA LEU A 60 -56.87 16.32 8.75
C LEU A 60 -56.66 15.32 7.60
N ARG A 61 -57.44 14.22 7.57
CA ARG A 61 -57.44 13.29 6.43
C ARG A 61 -57.95 13.93 5.14
N SER A 62 -58.95 14.80 5.21
CA SER A 62 -59.45 15.54 4.04
C SER A 62 -58.40 16.50 3.47
N ASN A 63 -57.52 17.02 4.33
CA ASN A 63 -56.37 17.83 3.96
C ASN A 63 -55.15 16.99 3.51
N GLY A 64 -55.29 15.66 3.42
CA GLY A 64 -54.23 14.76 2.96
C GLY A 64 -53.20 14.33 4.03
N VAL A 65 -53.43 14.67 5.31
CA VAL A 65 -52.51 14.25 6.39
C VAL A 65 -52.78 12.80 6.78
N VAL A 66 -51.72 11.99 6.79
CA VAL A 66 -51.80 10.57 7.17
C VAL A 66 -51.61 10.43 8.68
N ILE A 67 -52.69 10.11 9.39
CA ILE A 67 -52.72 10.01 10.86
C ILE A 67 -53.36 8.67 11.31
N ASP A 68 -52.85 7.57 10.76
CA ASP A 68 -53.45 6.24 10.98
C ASP A 68 -53.26 5.73 12.41
N GLN A 69 -52.17 6.09 13.06
CA GLN A 69 -51.93 5.72 14.47
C GLN A 69 -52.92 6.42 15.41
N ALA A 70 -53.15 7.73 15.25
CA ALA A 70 -54.16 8.44 16.05
C ALA A 70 -55.58 7.93 15.76
N ALA A 71 -55.90 7.59 14.51
CA ALA A 71 -57.17 6.98 14.14
C ALA A 71 -57.37 5.60 14.80
N SER A 72 -56.31 4.79 14.89
CA SER A 72 -56.30 3.51 15.59
C SER A 72 -56.52 3.66 17.10
N LEU A 73 -55.85 4.64 17.73
CA LEU A 73 -56.02 4.96 19.14
C LEU A 73 -57.45 5.44 19.46
N LEU A 74 -58.02 6.30 18.61
CA LEU A 74 -59.42 6.74 18.71
C LEU A 74 -60.40 5.55 18.58
N MET A 75 -60.17 4.64 17.64
CA MET A 75 -61.02 3.45 17.48
C MET A 75 -60.95 2.54 18.71
N THR A 76 -59.77 2.39 19.31
CA THR A 76 -59.57 1.64 20.55
C THR A 76 -60.28 2.32 21.74
N ALA A 77 -60.19 3.66 21.82
CA ALA A 77 -60.91 4.45 22.82
C ALA A 77 -62.43 4.31 22.70
N LYS A 78 -62.98 4.25 21.48
CA LYS A 78 -64.40 3.99 21.21
C LYS A 78 -64.85 2.63 21.75
N GLN A 79 -64.05 1.59 21.55
CA GLN A 79 -64.40 0.23 21.92
C GLN A 79 -64.29 -0.03 23.43
N GLN A 80 -63.27 0.54 24.09
CA GLN A 80 -62.91 0.17 25.46
C GLN A 80 -63.08 1.32 26.48
N GLY A 81 -63.08 2.57 26.04
CA GLY A 81 -63.06 3.75 26.93
C GLY A 81 -64.34 3.96 27.74
N TYR A 82 -65.50 3.45 27.30
CA TYR A 82 -66.72 3.49 28.11
C TYR A 82 -66.73 2.44 29.24
N ARG A 83 -65.88 1.39 29.14
CA ARG A 83 -65.73 0.35 30.18
C ARG A 83 -64.71 0.75 31.25
N ASN A 84 -63.65 1.45 30.84
CA ASN A 84 -62.66 2.04 31.72
C ASN A 84 -62.37 3.47 31.23
N LEU A 85 -62.94 4.45 31.94
CA LEU A 85 -62.86 5.86 31.53
C LEU A 85 -61.45 6.43 31.64
N ASP A 86 -60.68 6.06 32.66
CA ASP A 86 -59.31 6.55 32.83
C ASP A 86 -58.43 6.11 31.65
N TYR A 87 -58.54 4.85 31.26
CA TYR A 87 -57.85 4.31 30.09
C TYR A 87 -58.34 4.93 28.77
N GLY A 88 -59.65 5.19 28.65
CA GLY A 88 -60.21 5.88 27.48
C GLY A 88 -59.69 7.31 27.34
N GLU A 89 -59.64 8.07 28.44
CA GLU A 89 -59.13 9.44 28.45
C GLU A 89 -57.63 9.48 28.12
N GLU A 90 -56.85 8.51 28.59
CA GLU A 90 -55.43 8.34 28.22
C GLU A 90 -55.25 8.06 26.73
N LEU A 91 -56.09 7.20 26.12
CA LEU A 91 -56.06 6.91 24.68
C LEU A 91 -56.42 8.13 23.82
N ILE A 92 -57.38 8.95 24.26
CA ILE A 92 -57.70 10.22 23.58
C ILE A 92 -56.52 11.18 23.67
N ALA A 93 -55.93 11.35 24.87
CA ALA A 93 -54.76 12.21 25.03
C ALA A 93 -53.57 11.74 24.17
N SER A 94 -53.32 10.43 24.12
CA SER A 94 -52.27 9.84 23.28
C SER A 94 -52.54 10.05 21.79
N ALA A 95 -53.81 10.00 21.36
CA ALA A 95 -54.18 10.29 19.97
C ALA A 95 -54.01 11.77 19.62
N GLU A 96 -54.33 12.69 20.54
CA GLU A 96 -54.07 14.12 20.38
C GLU A 96 -52.57 14.41 20.27
N GLU A 97 -51.75 13.81 21.14
CA GLU A 97 -50.29 13.94 21.10
C GLU A 97 -49.71 13.38 19.79
N GLU A 98 -50.25 12.25 19.29
CA GLU A 98 -49.83 11.67 18.01
C GLU A 98 -50.15 12.59 16.81
N ILE A 99 -51.34 13.23 16.82
CA ILE A 99 -51.71 14.24 15.82
C ILE A 99 -50.72 15.40 15.85
N GLU A 100 -50.44 15.95 17.04
CA GLU A 100 -49.52 17.10 17.19
C GLU A 100 -48.10 16.74 16.76
N ARG A 101 -47.62 15.56 17.11
CA ARG A 101 -46.30 15.07 16.69
C ARG A 101 -46.21 14.92 15.17
N THR A 102 -47.25 14.38 14.54
CA THR A 102 -47.29 14.18 13.08
C THR A 102 -47.30 15.53 12.35
N LEU A 103 -48.08 16.51 12.85
CA LEU A 103 -48.12 17.85 12.29
C LEU A 103 -46.78 18.58 12.42
N SER A 104 -46.18 18.55 13.62
CA SER A 104 -44.85 19.12 13.83
C SER A 104 -43.80 18.49 12.92
N PHE A 105 -43.85 17.17 12.73
CA PHE A 105 -42.93 16.49 11.83
C PHE A 105 -43.16 16.86 10.36
N SER A 106 -44.41 17.05 9.94
CA SER A 106 -44.73 17.53 8.59
C SER A 106 -44.14 18.90 8.32
N ASP A 107 -44.25 19.83 9.27
CA ASP A 107 -43.68 21.19 9.16
C ASP A 107 -42.15 21.14 9.02
N ASP A 108 -41.48 20.32 9.82
CA ASP A 108 -40.03 20.10 9.73
C ASP A 108 -39.62 19.54 8.35
N VAL A 109 -40.39 18.59 7.82
CA VAL A 109 -40.14 18.00 6.49
C VAL A 109 -40.32 19.03 5.38
N ASP A 110 -41.31 19.92 5.50
CA ASP A 110 -41.54 21.00 4.55
C ASP A 110 -40.42 22.05 4.56
N GLU A 111 -39.86 22.37 5.73
CA GLU A 111 -38.67 23.24 5.83
C GLU A 111 -37.48 22.59 5.12
N ILE A 112 -37.23 21.30 5.35
CA ILE A 112 -36.16 20.54 4.68
C ILE A 112 -36.38 20.51 3.16
N ARG A 113 -37.62 20.34 2.70
CA ARG A 113 -37.99 20.37 1.29
C ARG A 113 -37.64 21.72 0.66
N ALA A 114 -38.11 22.81 1.27
CA ALA A 114 -37.90 24.17 0.77
C ALA A 114 -36.41 24.54 0.75
N ASP A 115 -35.64 24.12 1.76
CA ASP A 115 -34.20 24.34 1.79
C ASP A 115 -33.48 23.48 0.72
N THR A 116 -33.86 22.22 0.57
CA THR A 116 -33.32 21.33 -0.47
C THR A 116 -33.56 21.89 -1.88
N GLU A 117 -34.73 22.46 -2.13
CA GLU A 117 -35.08 23.08 -3.42
C GLU A 117 -34.13 24.22 -3.80
N LYS A 118 -33.63 25.00 -2.82
CA LYS A 118 -32.64 26.06 -3.07
C LYS A 118 -31.32 25.49 -3.57
N PHE A 119 -30.79 24.48 -2.89
CA PHE A 119 -29.54 23.81 -3.30
C PHE A 119 -29.71 23.11 -4.66
N LEU A 120 -30.88 22.54 -4.93
CA LEU A 120 -31.16 21.90 -6.22
C LEU A 120 -31.09 22.93 -7.36
N LYS A 121 -31.75 24.08 -7.20
CA LYS A 121 -31.72 25.18 -8.20
C LYS A 121 -30.30 25.66 -8.47
N GLU A 122 -29.52 25.89 -7.41
CA GLU A 122 -28.12 26.30 -7.53
C GLU A 122 -27.26 25.24 -8.26
N ALA A 123 -27.47 23.95 -7.96
CA ALA A 123 -26.76 22.87 -8.64
C ALA A 123 -27.15 22.75 -10.14
N GLU A 124 -28.42 22.96 -10.47
CA GLU A 124 -28.92 22.95 -11.85
C GLU A 124 -28.41 24.15 -12.67
N GLU A 125 -28.18 25.30 -12.05
CA GLU A 125 -27.54 26.46 -12.69
C GLU A 125 -26.08 26.19 -13.08
N ILE A 126 -25.34 25.50 -12.21
CA ILE A 126 -23.93 25.12 -12.48
C ILE A 126 -23.86 24.07 -13.59
N ALA A 127 -24.78 23.10 -13.58
CA ALA A 127 -24.73 21.98 -14.49
C ALA A 127 -26.13 21.49 -14.88
N ILE A 128 -26.64 22.07 -15.97
CA ILE A 128 -27.99 21.83 -16.51
C ILE A 128 -28.22 20.35 -16.90
N GLU A 129 -27.16 19.60 -17.21
CA GLU A 129 -27.26 18.20 -17.66
C GLU A 129 -27.56 17.20 -16.52
N ILE A 130 -27.39 17.62 -15.26
CA ILE A 130 -27.53 16.76 -14.08
C ILE A 130 -28.99 16.40 -13.82
N LYS A 131 -29.23 15.14 -13.44
CA LYS A 131 -30.59 14.62 -13.23
C LYS A 131 -30.79 13.93 -11.88
N LYS A 132 -29.76 13.35 -11.24
CA LYS A 132 -29.99 12.52 -10.04
C LYS A 132 -30.52 13.30 -8.83
N PRO A 133 -29.99 14.48 -8.44
CA PRO A 133 -30.53 15.24 -7.32
C PRO A 133 -31.99 15.62 -7.53
N GLY A 134 -32.36 16.05 -8.74
CA GLY A 134 -33.74 16.36 -9.11
C GLY A 134 -34.66 15.13 -9.11
N ASN A 135 -34.16 13.97 -9.56
CA ASN A 135 -34.92 12.71 -9.50
C ASN A 135 -35.18 12.25 -8.06
N LEU A 136 -34.20 12.38 -7.16
CA LEU A 136 -34.37 12.09 -5.73
C LEU A 136 -35.38 13.04 -5.09
N PHE A 137 -35.31 14.33 -5.43
CA PHE A 137 -36.28 15.32 -4.94
C PHE A 137 -37.71 14.99 -5.39
N LYS A 138 -37.91 14.66 -6.67
CA LYS A 138 -39.22 14.23 -7.20
C LYS A 138 -39.70 12.92 -6.58
N ALA A 139 -38.80 12.00 -6.28
CA ALA A 139 -39.16 10.79 -5.53
C ALA A 139 -39.65 11.14 -4.13
N GLY A 140 -38.96 12.04 -3.42
CA GLY A 140 -39.38 12.50 -2.09
C GLY A 140 -40.76 13.15 -2.08
N LEU A 141 -41.09 13.97 -3.10
CA LEU A 141 -42.43 14.53 -3.27
C LEU A 141 -43.51 13.44 -3.38
N ARG A 142 -43.26 12.40 -4.18
CA ARG A 142 -44.21 11.28 -4.34
C ARG A 142 -44.40 10.48 -3.06
N GLU A 143 -43.34 10.22 -2.31
CA GLU A 143 -43.46 9.49 -1.04
C GLU A 143 -44.28 10.25 0.00
N ILE A 144 -44.17 11.58 0.01
CA ILE A 144 -45.02 12.43 0.86
C ILE A 144 -46.48 12.38 0.40
N GLU A 145 -46.73 12.43 -0.91
CA GLU A 145 -48.09 12.24 -1.47
C GLU A 145 -48.70 10.88 -1.09
N PHE A 146 -47.86 9.83 -0.94
CA PHE A 146 -48.29 8.50 -0.49
C PHE A 146 -48.40 8.36 1.04
N GLY A 147 -48.03 9.38 1.81
CA GLY A 147 -48.13 9.39 3.27
C GLY A 147 -46.86 9.00 4.03
N SER A 148 -45.77 8.67 3.34
CA SER A 148 -44.49 8.27 3.92
C SER A 148 -43.59 9.50 4.18
N LEU A 149 -43.92 10.29 5.21
CA LEU A 149 -43.16 11.51 5.56
C LEU A 149 -41.67 11.24 5.82
N ARG A 150 -41.36 10.13 6.51
CA ARG A 150 -39.98 9.74 6.87
C ARG A 150 -39.13 9.43 5.63
N GLU A 151 -39.70 8.71 4.67
CA GLU A 151 -39.00 8.31 3.44
C GLU A 151 -38.78 9.54 2.54
N GLY A 152 -39.80 10.40 2.44
CA GLY A 152 -39.70 11.70 1.76
C GLY A 152 -38.59 12.58 2.33
N GLU A 153 -38.52 12.72 3.66
CA GLU A 153 -37.45 13.45 4.36
C GLU A 153 -36.06 12.93 4.00
N MET A 154 -35.86 11.59 4.04
CA MET A 154 -34.58 10.98 3.72
C MET A 154 -34.17 11.28 2.27
N LEU A 155 -35.10 11.20 1.33
CA LEU A 155 -34.86 11.50 -0.09
C LEU A 155 -34.50 12.98 -0.32
N PHE A 156 -35.15 13.91 0.40
CA PHE A 156 -34.76 15.33 0.35
C PHE A 156 -33.36 15.55 0.89
N ARG A 157 -33.01 14.95 2.04
CA ARG A 157 -31.66 15.06 2.60
C ARG A 157 -30.60 14.48 1.65
N GLU A 158 -30.89 13.37 0.99
CA GLU A 158 -29.98 12.78 0.00
C GLU A 158 -29.83 13.68 -1.24
N SER A 159 -30.95 14.20 -1.76
CA SER A 159 -30.96 15.17 -2.86
C SER A 159 -30.14 16.41 -2.53
N LYS A 160 -30.32 16.98 -1.33
CA LYS A 160 -29.54 18.12 -0.83
C LYS A 160 -28.05 17.80 -0.79
N LYS A 161 -27.68 16.65 -0.21
CA LYS A 161 -26.29 16.22 -0.13
C LYS A 161 -25.63 16.11 -1.51
N LYS A 162 -26.36 15.55 -2.49
CA LYS A 162 -25.88 15.44 -3.87
C LYS A 162 -25.76 16.80 -4.55
N SER A 163 -26.73 17.69 -4.36
CA SER A 163 -26.69 19.06 -4.88
C SER A 163 -25.49 19.84 -4.32
N GLN A 164 -25.23 19.73 -3.02
CA GLN A 164 -24.06 20.34 -2.38
C GLN A 164 -22.73 19.79 -2.92
N GLU A 165 -22.67 18.49 -3.23
CA GLU A 165 -21.48 17.89 -3.85
C GLU A 165 -21.22 18.49 -5.24
N ILE A 166 -22.27 18.69 -6.04
CA ILE A 166 -22.18 19.31 -7.36
C ILE A 166 -21.70 20.76 -7.24
N ILE A 167 -22.35 21.56 -6.39
CA ILE A 167 -22.01 22.97 -6.19
C ILE A 167 -20.53 23.13 -5.83
N MET A 168 -20.00 22.26 -4.97
CA MET A 168 -18.64 22.38 -4.48
C MET A 168 -17.56 21.86 -5.44
N TRP A 169 -17.89 20.86 -6.29
CA TRP A 169 -16.89 20.07 -7.02
C TRP A 169 -17.05 20.05 -8.54
N TRP A 170 -18.21 20.38 -9.10
CA TRP A 170 -18.46 20.18 -10.53
C TRP A 170 -17.49 20.95 -11.41
N GLU A 171 -17.40 22.27 -11.23
CA GLU A 171 -16.47 23.13 -11.99
C GLU A 171 -15.02 22.71 -11.76
N LYS A 172 -14.63 22.45 -10.51
CA LYS A 172 -13.27 21.99 -10.18
C LYS A 172 -12.91 20.70 -10.91
N ALA A 173 -13.83 19.74 -10.97
CA ALA A 173 -13.63 18.49 -11.67
C ALA A 173 -13.48 18.72 -13.18
N GLN A 174 -14.31 19.60 -13.76
CA GLN A 174 -14.25 19.94 -15.17
C GLN A 174 -12.93 20.61 -15.54
N ASP A 175 -12.50 21.60 -14.75
CA ASP A 175 -11.21 22.29 -14.94
C ASP A 175 -10.03 21.32 -14.84
N ALA A 176 -10.04 20.43 -13.83
CA ALA A 176 -9.00 19.42 -13.66
C ALA A 176 -8.96 18.44 -14.85
N ILE A 177 -10.11 18.00 -15.37
CA ILE A 177 -10.20 17.12 -16.55
C ILE A 177 -9.67 17.83 -17.80
N VAL A 178 -10.01 19.11 -17.99
CA VAL A 178 -9.54 19.90 -19.14
C VAL A 178 -8.02 20.08 -19.07
N LEU A 179 -7.50 20.47 -17.90
CA LEU A 179 -6.07 20.63 -17.68
C LEU A 179 -5.32 19.32 -17.94
N ALA A 180 -5.77 18.20 -17.34
CA ALA A 180 -5.18 16.89 -17.55
C ALA A 180 -5.23 16.45 -19.03
N LYS A 181 -6.35 16.71 -19.73
CA LYS A 181 -6.48 16.42 -21.17
C LYS A 181 -5.48 17.22 -22.00
N ASN A 182 -5.31 18.51 -21.72
CA ASN A 182 -4.40 19.37 -22.47
C ASN A 182 -2.95 18.94 -22.26
N MET A 183 -2.53 18.69 -21.01
CA MET A 183 -1.17 18.23 -20.70
C MET A 183 -0.83 16.87 -21.33
N LEU A 184 -1.81 15.96 -21.41
CA LEU A 184 -1.63 14.69 -22.12
C LEU A 184 -1.53 14.88 -23.64
N GLY A 185 -2.31 15.80 -24.21
CA GLY A 185 -2.30 16.10 -25.65
C GLY A 185 -0.99 16.72 -26.14
N GLU A 186 -0.26 17.44 -25.30
CA GLU A 186 1.05 18.01 -25.64
C GLU A 186 2.17 16.95 -25.77
N ARG A 187 1.92 15.71 -25.37
CA ARG A 187 2.94 14.67 -25.17
C ARG A 187 2.59 13.36 -25.87
N GLU A 188 2.50 13.40 -27.18
CA GLU A 188 2.15 12.23 -28.01
C GLU A 188 3.19 11.09 -27.98
N THR A 189 4.44 11.35 -27.54
CA THR A 189 5.56 10.40 -27.65
C THR A 189 5.83 9.54 -26.43
N LEU A 190 5.17 9.80 -25.29
CA LEU A 190 5.31 9.00 -24.08
C LEU A 190 4.24 7.90 -24.04
N ASP A 191 4.58 6.73 -23.49
CA ASP A 191 3.60 5.68 -23.17
C ASP A 191 2.74 6.13 -21.98
N LEU A 192 1.72 6.93 -22.28
CA LEU A 192 0.79 7.52 -21.30
C LEU A 192 -0.54 6.77 -21.25
N ASN A 193 -0.57 5.51 -21.70
CA ASN A 193 -1.79 4.70 -21.78
C ASN A 193 -2.53 4.68 -20.43
N GLN A 194 -1.80 4.43 -19.33
CA GLN A 194 -2.37 4.43 -17.98
C GLN A 194 -2.99 5.77 -17.58
N LEU A 195 -2.34 6.90 -17.89
CA LEU A 195 -2.87 8.23 -17.57
C LEU A 195 -4.09 8.57 -18.44
N SER A 196 -4.10 8.10 -19.69
CA SER A 196 -5.25 8.25 -20.58
C SER A 196 -6.47 7.46 -20.10
N GLU A 197 -6.24 6.27 -19.54
CA GLU A 197 -7.28 5.45 -18.90
C GLU A 197 -7.85 6.16 -17.66
N ILE A 198 -6.98 6.69 -16.78
CA ILE A 198 -7.41 7.48 -15.60
C ILE A 198 -8.24 8.70 -16.03
N LEU A 199 -7.82 9.41 -17.08
CA LEU A 199 -8.61 10.54 -17.62
C LEU A 199 -9.98 10.07 -18.13
N SER A 200 -10.03 8.92 -18.80
CA SER A 200 -11.28 8.34 -19.31
C SER A 200 -12.22 7.95 -18.16
N GLU A 201 -11.68 7.42 -17.07
CA GLU A 201 -12.43 7.06 -15.87
C GLU A 201 -12.96 8.29 -15.14
N ALA A 202 -12.12 9.33 -14.98
CA ALA A 202 -12.53 10.61 -14.41
C ALA A 202 -13.72 11.22 -15.19
N LYS A 203 -13.69 11.17 -16.53
CA LYS A 203 -14.82 11.61 -17.37
C LYS A 203 -16.09 10.78 -17.14
N LYS A 204 -15.97 9.46 -17.03
CA LYS A 204 -17.12 8.58 -16.73
C LYS A 204 -17.71 8.88 -15.35
N LEU A 205 -16.88 9.18 -14.36
CA LEU A 205 -17.34 9.58 -13.02
C LEU A 205 -18.06 10.93 -13.03
N LEU A 206 -17.62 11.89 -13.85
CA LEU A 206 -18.34 13.15 -14.00
C LEU A 206 -19.70 12.94 -14.68
N GLN A 207 -19.75 12.10 -15.73
CA GLN A 207 -21.00 11.70 -16.39
C GLN A 207 -21.95 10.93 -15.47
N SER A 208 -21.41 10.19 -14.50
CA SER A 208 -22.20 9.51 -13.47
C SER A 208 -22.54 10.43 -12.29
N GLU A 209 -22.31 11.74 -12.40
CA GLU A 209 -22.63 12.74 -11.37
C GLU A 209 -21.92 12.48 -10.03
N GLU A 210 -20.65 12.05 -10.10
CA GLU A 210 -19.74 11.88 -8.95
C GLU A 210 -18.55 12.86 -9.04
N PRO A 211 -18.78 14.19 -9.01
CA PRO A 211 -17.78 15.20 -9.33
C PRO A 211 -16.59 15.19 -8.36
N LYS A 212 -16.81 14.88 -7.07
CA LYS A 212 -15.71 14.81 -6.10
C LYS A 212 -14.69 13.72 -6.45
N LYS A 213 -15.17 12.54 -6.89
CA LYS A 213 -14.29 11.43 -7.29
C LYS A 213 -13.61 11.73 -8.62
N ALA A 214 -14.35 12.31 -9.57
CA ALA A 214 -13.81 12.75 -10.86
C ALA A 214 -12.66 13.75 -10.68
N TYR A 215 -12.84 14.76 -9.81
CA TYR A 215 -11.79 15.71 -9.45
C TYR A 215 -10.56 15.03 -8.85
N ALA A 216 -10.76 14.14 -7.86
CA ALA A 216 -9.67 13.45 -7.21
C ALA A 216 -8.80 12.66 -8.21
N MET A 217 -9.42 11.97 -9.18
CA MET A 217 -8.70 11.26 -10.24
C MET A 217 -8.03 12.19 -11.25
N ALA A 218 -8.73 13.23 -11.71
CA ALA A 218 -8.18 14.14 -12.72
C ALA A 218 -7.01 14.97 -12.18
N SER A 219 -7.07 15.37 -10.91
CA SER A 219 -6.05 16.21 -10.26
C SER A 219 -4.70 15.52 -10.04
N THR A 220 -4.65 14.18 -10.05
CA THR A 220 -3.38 13.45 -9.89
C THR A 220 -2.59 13.35 -11.18
N ILE A 221 -3.24 13.42 -12.35
CA ILE A 221 -2.59 13.28 -13.66
C ILE A 221 -1.51 14.35 -13.88
N PRO A 222 -1.75 15.66 -13.65
CA PRO A 222 -0.73 16.69 -13.79
C PRO A 222 0.51 16.45 -12.93
N LEU A 223 0.30 16.08 -11.67
CA LEU A 223 1.39 15.79 -10.72
C LEU A 223 2.24 14.60 -11.18
N GLN A 224 1.58 13.55 -11.70
CA GLN A 224 2.28 12.39 -12.26
C GLN A 224 3.07 12.79 -13.51
N LEU A 225 2.51 13.62 -14.38
CA LEU A 225 3.22 14.13 -15.57
C LEU A 225 4.45 14.97 -15.21
N GLU A 226 4.30 15.93 -14.29
CA GLU A 226 5.43 16.73 -13.81
C GLU A 226 6.54 15.84 -13.21
N SER A 227 6.14 14.79 -12.47
CA SER A 227 7.12 13.85 -11.93
C SER A 227 7.88 13.10 -13.04
N THR A 228 7.18 12.68 -14.11
CA THR A 228 7.82 12.04 -15.27
C THR A 228 8.74 12.99 -16.01
N ASP A 229 8.43 14.28 -16.05
CA ASP A 229 9.25 15.30 -16.72
C ASP A 229 10.54 15.58 -16.00
N LEU A 230 10.46 15.76 -14.68
CA LEU A 230 11.64 15.92 -13.84
C LEU A 230 12.57 14.73 -13.97
N ALA A 231 11.98 13.54 -14.05
CA ALA A 231 12.70 12.30 -14.20
C ALA A 231 13.37 12.22 -15.60
N MET A 232 12.66 12.61 -16.66
CA MET A 232 13.18 12.74 -18.03
C MET A 232 14.32 13.76 -18.12
N ALA A 233 14.17 14.94 -17.52
CA ALA A 233 15.19 15.99 -17.50
C ALA A 233 16.49 15.49 -16.86
N LYS A 234 16.41 14.76 -15.74
CA LYS A 234 17.58 14.13 -15.10
C LYS A 234 18.24 13.08 -15.99
N ALA A 235 17.45 12.32 -16.74
CA ALA A 235 17.99 11.33 -17.67
C ALA A 235 18.72 12.00 -18.85
N ILE A 236 18.19 13.12 -19.36
CA ILE A 236 18.85 13.93 -20.39
C ILE A 236 20.18 14.48 -19.87
N GLU A 237 20.21 15.02 -18.65
CA GLU A 237 21.45 15.52 -18.03
C GLU A 237 22.51 14.42 -17.95
N LYS A 238 22.12 13.19 -17.58
CA LYS A 238 23.02 12.03 -17.58
C LYS A 238 23.50 11.65 -18.98
N LEU A 239 22.63 11.73 -19.98
CA LEU A 239 23.01 11.49 -21.37
C LEU A 239 24.04 12.52 -21.84
N GLU A 240 23.86 13.79 -21.49
CA GLU A 240 24.86 14.84 -21.77
C GLU A 240 26.19 14.57 -21.04
N GLN A 241 26.15 14.10 -19.80
CA GLN A 241 27.35 13.70 -19.05
C GLN A 241 28.05 12.51 -19.74
N ALA A 242 27.31 11.51 -20.20
CA ALA A 242 27.85 10.38 -20.95
C ALA A 242 28.46 10.83 -22.29
N GLN A 243 27.79 11.73 -23.03
CA GLN A 243 28.33 12.36 -24.24
C GLN A 243 29.63 13.14 -23.97
N LYS A 244 29.70 13.88 -22.86
CA LYS A 244 30.92 14.59 -22.44
C LYS A 244 32.05 13.62 -22.08
N ALA A 245 31.74 12.55 -21.33
CA ALA A 245 32.69 11.50 -20.99
C ALA A 245 33.24 10.85 -22.26
N MET A 246 32.37 10.57 -23.24
CA MET A 246 32.75 10.02 -24.55
C MET A 246 33.69 10.92 -25.36
N LYS A 247 33.57 12.25 -25.26
CA LYS A 247 34.54 13.15 -25.93
C LYS A 247 35.94 13.05 -25.34
N SER A 248 36.08 12.46 -24.16
CA SER A 248 37.33 12.38 -23.43
C SER A 248 37.99 10.99 -23.54
N THR A 249 37.49 10.06 -24.35
CA THR A 249 37.95 8.65 -24.42
C THR A 249 39.17 8.42 -25.30
N GLU A 250 40.11 9.37 -25.38
CA GLU A 250 41.36 9.16 -26.10
C GLU A 250 42.08 7.91 -25.57
N GLY A 251 42.42 6.98 -26.47
CA GLY A 251 43.07 5.72 -26.11
C GLY A 251 42.16 4.61 -25.60
N LEU A 252 40.82 4.71 -25.75
CA LEU A 252 39.88 3.62 -25.44
C LEU A 252 39.23 3.05 -26.70
N ASN A 253 38.79 1.79 -26.66
CA ASN A 253 37.88 1.26 -27.67
C ASN A 253 36.47 1.87 -27.50
N THR A 254 35.97 2.55 -28.52
CA THR A 254 34.74 3.36 -28.45
C THR A 254 33.56 2.81 -29.25
N GLU A 255 33.75 1.75 -30.06
CA GLU A 255 32.74 1.31 -31.02
C GLU A 255 31.42 0.88 -30.36
N ASP A 256 31.47 0.05 -29.30
CA ASP A 256 30.27 -0.35 -28.56
C ASP A 256 29.61 0.81 -27.81
N LEU A 257 30.43 1.70 -27.24
CA LEU A 257 29.96 2.88 -26.51
C LEU A 257 29.17 3.83 -27.41
N PHE A 258 29.62 4.06 -28.66
CA PHE A 258 28.87 4.84 -29.65
C PHE A 258 27.51 4.22 -29.98
N ASN A 259 27.48 2.90 -30.24
CA ASN A 259 26.22 2.21 -30.54
C ASN A 259 25.23 2.28 -29.36
N ARG A 260 25.73 2.21 -28.13
CA ARG A 260 24.90 2.35 -26.92
C ARG A 260 24.45 3.79 -26.72
N LEU A 261 25.30 4.77 -27.00
CA LEU A 261 24.91 6.18 -26.93
C LEU A 261 23.80 6.50 -27.95
N GLU A 262 23.90 6.01 -29.18
CA GLU A 262 22.84 6.16 -30.19
C GLU A 262 21.53 5.48 -29.74
N LYS A 263 21.60 4.31 -29.09
CA LYS A 263 20.43 3.67 -28.48
C LYS A 263 19.82 4.52 -27.36
N ALA A 264 20.64 5.18 -26.55
CA ALA A 264 20.17 6.09 -25.51
C ALA A 264 19.49 7.33 -26.11
N GLU A 265 20.03 7.90 -27.19
CA GLU A 265 19.41 9.01 -27.92
C GLU A 265 18.06 8.62 -28.55
N LYS A 266 17.98 7.42 -29.15
CA LYS A 266 16.70 6.89 -29.66
C LYS A 266 15.68 6.69 -28.53
N ALA A 267 16.11 6.15 -27.39
CA ALA A 267 15.27 5.98 -26.22
C ALA A 267 14.80 7.33 -25.62
N MET A 268 15.64 8.36 -25.75
CA MET A 268 15.29 9.72 -25.34
C MET A 268 14.14 10.26 -26.19
N HIS A 269 14.22 10.10 -27.51
CA HIS A 269 13.15 10.50 -28.43
C HIS A 269 11.85 9.70 -28.22
N SER A 270 11.94 8.45 -27.77
CA SER A 270 10.78 7.63 -27.42
C SER A 270 10.25 7.87 -25.99
N GLY A 271 10.78 8.85 -25.24
CA GLY A 271 10.35 9.17 -23.88
C GLY A 271 10.65 8.10 -22.82
N ASN A 272 11.54 7.13 -23.10
CA ASN A 272 11.87 6.06 -22.15
C ASN A 272 13.02 6.49 -21.24
N GLN A 273 12.69 7.26 -20.20
CA GLN A 273 13.65 7.77 -19.23
C GLN A 273 14.53 6.68 -18.59
N ALA A 274 13.93 5.56 -18.16
CA ALA A 274 14.65 4.52 -17.42
C ALA A 274 15.79 3.93 -18.26
N LEU A 275 15.51 3.71 -19.54
CA LEU A 275 16.50 3.21 -20.50
C LEU A 275 17.60 4.24 -20.78
N VAL A 276 17.24 5.52 -20.94
CA VAL A 276 18.21 6.62 -21.11
C VAL A 276 19.17 6.69 -19.93
N SER A 277 18.66 6.73 -18.70
CA SER A 277 19.51 6.80 -17.50
C SER A 277 20.38 5.55 -17.35
N GLY A 278 19.81 4.36 -17.54
CA GLY A 278 20.54 3.10 -17.36
C GLY A 278 21.70 2.95 -18.34
N ILE A 279 21.47 3.27 -19.62
CA ILE A 279 22.53 3.23 -20.63
C ILE A 279 23.60 4.30 -20.34
N SER A 280 23.18 5.53 -20.02
CA SER A 280 24.11 6.64 -19.75
C SER A 280 25.00 6.36 -18.54
N ASP A 281 24.44 5.87 -17.43
CA ASP A 281 25.21 5.47 -16.24
C ASP A 281 26.18 4.32 -16.56
N GLY A 282 25.75 3.36 -17.39
CA GLY A 282 26.59 2.24 -17.82
C GLY A 282 27.79 2.72 -18.64
N ILE A 283 27.57 3.64 -19.59
CA ILE A 283 28.65 4.24 -20.41
C ILE A 283 29.65 4.97 -19.52
N ILE A 284 29.17 5.81 -18.59
CA ILE A 284 30.04 6.57 -17.67
C ILE A 284 30.92 5.63 -16.84
N ARG A 285 30.32 4.62 -16.20
CA ARG A 285 31.06 3.65 -15.36
C ARG A 285 32.10 2.88 -16.15
N GLU A 286 31.76 2.47 -17.37
CA GLU A 286 32.67 1.72 -18.23
C GLU A 286 33.87 2.58 -18.63
N ILE A 287 33.63 3.83 -19.06
CA ILE A 287 34.71 4.79 -19.36
C ILE A 287 35.61 5.03 -18.15
N GLU A 288 35.03 5.21 -16.96
CA GLU A 288 35.80 5.38 -15.71
C GLU A 288 36.63 4.13 -15.40
N SER A 289 36.06 2.94 -15.56
CA SER A 289 36.74 1.67 -15.29
C SER A 289 37.88 1.40 -16.28
N GLU A 290 37.67 1.69 -17.57
CA GLU A 290 38.68 1.55 -18.61
C GLU A 290 39.83 2.55 -18.41
N ARG A 291 39.53 3.80 -18.01
CA ARG A 291 40.56 4.79 -17.67
C ARG A 291 41.40 4.41 -16.46
N ALA A 292 40.75 3.96 -15.39
CA ALA A 292 41.47 3.50 -14.21
C ALA A 292 42.39 2.31 -14.56
N ALA A 293 41.88 1.36 -15.36
CA ALA A 293 42.67 0.23 -15.83
C ALA A 293 43.83 0.66 -16.75
N MET A 294 43.59 1.63 -17.63
CA MET A 294 44.62 2.20 -18.50
C MET A 294 45.78 2.78 -17.70
N ASP A 295 45.49 3.61 -16.68
CA ASP A 295 46.51 4.24 -15.84
C ASP A 295 47.37 3.20 -15.11
N ASP A 296 46.75 2.14 -14.57
CA ASP A 296 47.43 1.07 -13.85
C ASP A 296 48.27 0.19 -14.77
N VAL A 297 47.74 -0.20 -15.93
CA VAL A 297 48.46 -1.00 -16.93
C VAL A 297 49.64 -0.21 -17.50
N LEU A 298 49.44 1.05 -17.89
CA LEU A 298 50.52 1.90 -18.39
C LEU A 298 51.62 2.11 -17.34
N ARG A 299 51.25 2.27 -16.06
CA ARG A 299 52.21 2.37 -14.96
C ARG A 299 53.03 1.08 -14.83
N ALA A 300 52.38 -0.07 -14.87
CA ALA A 300 53.06 -1.36 -14.78
C ALA A 300 53.98 -1.62 -15.99
N LEU A 301 53.52 -1.33 -17.21
CA LEU A 301 54.31 -1.48 -18.44
C LEU A 301 55.51 -0.52 -18.47
N LYS A 302 55.41 0.69 -17.90
CA LYS A 302 56.59 1.57 -17.70
C LYS A 302 57.64 0.94 -16.80
N GLN A 303 57.20 0.15 -15.82
CA GLN A 303 58.07 -0.58 -14.88
C GLN A 303 58.38 -2.00 -15.35
N LYS A 304 58.09 -2.37 -16.61
CA LYS A 304 58.24 -3.74 -17.11
C LYS A 304 59.63 -4.34 -16.92
N LYS A 305 60.69 -3.51 -16.93
CA LYS A 305 62.06 -3.97 -16.66
C LYS A 305 62.18 -4.63 -15.27
N HIS A 306 61.49 -4.08 -14.26
CA HIS A 306 61.48 -4.66 -12.91
C HIS A 306 60.68 -5.95 -12.84
N LEU A 307 59.58 -6.04 -13.60
CA LEU A 307 58.82 -7.27 -13.76
C LEU A 307 59.71 -8.35 -14.38
N ILE A 308 60.29 -8.09 -15.56
CA ILE A 308 61.17 -9.03 -16.28
C ILE A 308 62.33 -9.50 -15.42
N GLN A 309 62.89 -8.63 -14.58
CA GLN A 309 63.98 -9.00 -13.66
C GLN A 309 63.60 -10.14 -12.70
N LYS A 310 62.30 -10.31 -12.35
CA LYS A 310 61.83 -11.38 -11.46
C LYS A 310 61.98 -12.79 -12.07
N TRP A 311 61.98 -12.92 -13.40
CA TRP A 311 62.02 -14.22 -14.09
C TRP A 311 63.14 -14.35 -15.14
N LYS A 312 64.02 -13.35 -15.25
CA LYS A 312 65.07 -13.29 -16.28
C LYS A 312 66.00 -14.50 -16.31
N ASP A 313 66.31 -15.06 -15.14
CA ASP A 313 67.28 -16.13 -14.95
C ASP A 313 66.61 -17.50 -14.73
N ARG A 314 65.29 -17.60 -14.95
CA ARG A 314 64.52 -18.83 -14.79
C ARG A 314 64.39 -19.60 -16.11
N ASP A 315 64.21 -20.91 -16.03
CA ASP A 315 64.04 -21.77 -17.20
C ASP A 315 62.65 -21.64 -17.84
N ASP A 316 61.63 -21.28 -17.05
CA ASP A 316 60.26 -21.02 -17.50
C ASP A 316 60.05 -19.61 -18.09
N LYS A 317 61.13 -18.85 -18.29
CA LYS A 317 61.10 -17.46 -18.80
C LYS A 317 60.21 -17.27 -20.03
N SER A 318 60.26 -18.20 -20.98
CA SER A 318 59.47 -18.09 -22.22
C SER A 318 57.96 -18.04 -21.97
N GLU A 319 57.45 -18.73 -20.94
CA GLU A 319 56.04 -18.72 -20.59
C GLU A 319 55.61 -17.38 -19.99
N TRP A 320 56.48 -16.78 -19.16
CA TRP A 320 56.27 -15.46 -18.57
C TRP A 320 56.34 -14.34 -19.62
N ASP A 321 57.26 -14.45 -20.57
CA ASP A 321 57.38 -13.50 -21.69
C ASP A 321 56.11 -13.53 -22.57
N VAL A 322 55.55 -14.72 -22.85
CA VAL A 322 54.27 -14.86 -23.59
C VAL A 322 53.10 -14.21 -22.83
N LYS A 323 53.02 -14.38 -21.50
CA LYS A 323 51.97 -13.72 -20.71
C LYS A 323 52.12 -12.20 -20.70
N LEU A 324 53.35 -11.68 -20.66
CA LEU A 324 53.61 -10.25 -20.77
C LEU A 324 53.22 -9.72 -22.16
N GLU A 325 53.54 -10.46 -23.22
CA GLU A 325 53.15 -10.12 -24.60
C GLU A 325 51.63 -10.05 -24.76
N GLN A 326 50.87 -10.97 -24.15
CA GLN A 326 49.40 -10.91 -24.14
C GLN A 326 48.85 -9.65 -23.46
N ILE A 327 49.50 -9.17 -22.40
CA ILE A 327 49.14 -7.90 -21.74
C ILE A 327 49.44 -6.71 -22.65
N GLU A 328 50.60 -6.71 -23.33
CA GLU A 328 50.97 -5.67 -24.28
C GLU A 328 49.99 -5.63 -25.47
N LEU A 329 49.64 -6.79 -26.05
CA LEU A 329 48.64 -6.90 -27.12
C LEU A 329 47.26 -6.39 -26.69
N ALA A 330 46.78 -6.77 -25.50
CA ALA A 330 45.50 -6.29 -24.98
C ALA A 330 45.49 -4.76 -24.74
N ALA A 331 46.63 -4.19 -24.37
CA ALA A 331 46.80 -2.75 -24.24
C ALA A 331 46.87 -2.03 -25.61
N GLU A 332 47.50 -2.64 -26.61
CA GLU A 332 47.51 -2.16 -28.01
C GLU A 332 46.10 -2.18 -28.62
N ASP A 333 45.30 -3.20 -28.31
CA ASP A 333 43.89 -3.32 -28.69
C ASP A 333 42.95 -2.41 -27.86
N LEU A 334 43.49 -1.54 -27.00
CA LEU A 334 42.77 -0.58 -26.16
C LEU A 334 41.73 -1.22 -25.22
N SER A 335 41.96 -2.48 -24.85
CA SER A 335 41.09 -3.27 -23.96
C SER A 335 41.68 -3.31 -22.55
N TRP A 336 41.65 -2.16 -21.87
CA TRP A 336 42.44 -1.95 -20.66
C TRP A 336 41.96 -2.75 -19.46
N THR A 337 40.65 -2.92 -19.28
CA THR A 337 40.13 -3.77 -18.20
C THR A 337 40.56 -5.24 -18.36
N HIS A 338 40.66 -5.73 -19.60
CA HIS A 338 41.20 -7.05 -19.90
C HIS A 338 42.70 -7.12 -19.61
N ALA A 339 43.48 -6.13 -20.08
CA ALA A 339 44.91 -6.03 -19.82
C ALA A 339 45.22 -5.96 -18.32
N LEU A 340 44.44 -5.20 -17.54
CA LEU A 340 44.58 -5.10 -16.09
C LEU A 340 44.33 -6.44 -15.40
N LYS A 341 43.33 -7.19 -15.85
CA LYS A 341 43.05 -8.53 -15.31
C LYS A 341 44.23 -9.47 -15.56
N LEU A 342 44.74 -9.52 -16.78
CA LEU A 342 45.91 -10.32 -17.14
C LEU A 342 47.14 -9.92 -16.32
N LEU A 343 47.36 -8.62 -16.11
CA LEU A 343 48.43 -8.10 -15.27
C LEU A 343 48.27 -8.50 -13.80
N SER A 344 47.06 -8.36 -13.24
CA SER A 344 46.75 -8.83 -11.89
C SER A 344 47.06 -10.31 -11.73
N ASP A 345 46.63 -11.13 -12.68
CA ASP A 345 46.83 -12.58 -12.63
C ASP A 345 48.32 -12.94 -12.72
N LEU A 346 49.07 -12.29 -13.63
CA LEU A 346 50.53 -12.40 -13.73
C LEU A 346 51.21 -12.05 -12.39
N THR A 347 50.84 -10.94 -11.77
CA THR A 347 51.45 -10.50 -10.50
C THR A 347 51.13 -11.45 -9.35
N LYS A 348 49.89 -11.95 -9.26
CA LYS A 348 49.49 -12.94 -8.26
C LYS A 348 50.27 -14.25 -8.40
N GLU A 349 50.44 -14.74 -9.63
CA GLU A 349 51.21 -15.95 -9.88
C GLU A 349 52.68 -15.75 -9.51
N LEU A 350 53.29 -14.60 -9.87
CA LEU A 350 54.67 -14.28 -9.48
C LEU A 350 54.85 -14.21 -7.96
N ASP A 351 53.90 -13.60 -7.25
CA ASP A 351 53.96 -13.49 -5.80
C ASP A 351 53.77 -14.86 -5.14
N GLY A 352 52.87 -15.71 -5.66
CA GLY A 352 52.73 -17.10 -5.21
C GLY A 352 54.00 -17.92 -5.42
N GLN A 353 54.66 -17.75 -6.56
CA GLN A 353 55.95 -18.39 -6.86
C GLN A 353 57.07 -17.90 -5.92
N SER A 354 57.02 -16.64 -5.48
CA SER A 354 57.98 -16.11 -4.50
C SER A 354 57.80 -16.69 -3.09
N GLN A 355 56.53 -16.94 -2.69
CA GLN A 355 56.22 -17.62 -1.45
C GLN A 355 56.73 -19.07 -1.49
N ILE A 356 56.42 -19.80 -2.56
CA ILE A 356 56.92 -21.17 -2.77
C ILE A 356 58.46 -21.20 -2.71
N LYS A 357 59.14 -20.27 -3.37
CA LYS A 357 60.61 -20.17 -3.29
C LYS A 357 61.10 -20.06 -1.84
N THR A 358 60.45 -19.23 -1.04
CA THR A 358 60.80 -19.02 0.37
C THR A 358 60.61 -20.30 1.17
N GLU A 359 59.49 -21.00 1.00
CA GLU A 359 59.23 -22.29 1.64
C GLU A 359 60.26 -23.36 1.27
N VAL A 360 60.64 -23.46 -0.01
CA VAL A 360 61.66 -24.42 -0.46
C VAL A 360 63.03 -24.09 0.15
N ILE A 361 63.38 -22.81 0.28
CA ILE A 361 64.63 -22.38 0.93
C ILE A 361 64.62 -22.76 2.41
N GLU A 362 63.54 -22.46 3.14
CA GLU A 362 63.41 -22.80 4.56
C GLU A 362 63.52 -24.32 4.79
N LEU A 363 62.85 -25.13 3.96
CA LEU A 363 62.92 -26.59 4.03
C LEU A 363 64.33 -27.11 3.71
N LEU A 364 65.01 -26.52 2.73
CA LEU A 364 66.37 -26.91 2.38
C LEU A 364 67.36 -26.57 3.50
N GLU A 365 67.25 -25.38 4.10
CA GLU A 365 68.06 -24.97 5.24
C GLU A 365 67.84 -25.91 6.43
N TYR A 366 66.59 -26.23 6.74
CA TYR A 366 66.25 -27.22 7.77
C TYR A 366 66.90 -28.58 7.49
N LEU A 367 66.78 -29.12 6.28
CA LEU A 367 67.40 -30.41 5.94
C LEU A 367 68.93 -30.35 6.01
N LYS A 368 69.56 -29.24 5.59
CA LYS A 368 71.01 -29.03 5.71
C LYS A 368 71.47 -29.07 7.17
N GLU A 369 70.73 -28.43 8.08
CA GLU A 369 71.01 -28.48 9.52
C GLU A 369 70.85 -29.89 10.08
N GLN A 370 69.73 -30.55 9.75
CA GLN A 370 69.44 -31.91 10.17
C GLN A 370 70.48 -32.91 9.65
N TRP A 371 70.97 -32.72 8.44
CA TRP A 371 71.99 -33.56 7.82
C TRP A 371 73.33 -33.41 8.53
N LYS A 372 73.73 -32.19 8.88
CA LYS A 372 74.94 -31.94 9.66
C LYS A 372 74.91 -32.66 11.02
N ILE A 373 73.76 -32.66 11.70
CA ILE A 373 73.59 -33.39 12.96
C ILE A 373 73.69 -34.90 12.72
N LEU A 374 72.97 -35.42 11.73
CA LEU A 374 72.94 -36.85 11.42
C LEU A 374 74.33 -37.37 11.02
N ARG A 375 75.05 -36.62 10.19
CA ARG A 375 76.41 -36.97 9.75
C ARG A 375 77.36 -37.13 10.94
N ASN A 376 77.30 -36.21 11.91
CA ASN A 376 78.10 -36.32 13.14
C ASN A 376 77.71 -37.57 13.97
N GLN A 377 76.44 -37.96 13.98
CA GLN A 377 75.98 -39.17 14.66
C GLN A 377 76.44 -40.45 13.94
N CYS A 378 76.37 -40.48 12.60
CA CYS A 378 76.89 -41.59 11.80
C CYS A 378 78.40 -41.79 12.01
N GLU A 379 79.17 -40.70 12.07
CA GLU A 379 80.61 -40.72 12.39
C GLU A 379 80.87 -41.31 13.79
N ALA A 380 80.07 -40.93 14.79
CA ALA A 380 80.18 -41.48 16.15
C ALA A 380 79.85 -42.98 16.22
N SER A 381 78.96 -43.47 15.36
CA SER A 381 78.57 -44.88 15.25
C SER A 381 79.52 -45.73 14.37
N ASN A 382 80.66 -45.19 13.93
CA ASN A 382 81.65 -45.84 13.05
C ASN A 382 81.10 -46.29 11.68
N MET A 383 80.12 -45.59 11.12
CA MET A 383 79.66 -45.84 9.75
C MET A 383 80.70 -45.37 8.72
N ASP A 384 80.82 -46.09 7.59
CA ASP A 384 81.77 -45.76 6.54
C ASP A 384 81.33 -44.50 5.78
N MET A 385 82.11 -43.44 5.88
CA MET A 385 81.86 -42.13 5.27
C MET A 385 81.97 -42.13 3.74
N THR A 386 82.38 -43.25 3.14
CA THR A 386 82.41 -43.45 1.70
C THR A 386 81.15 -44.12 1.13
N ASP A 387 80.14 -44.38 1.98
CA ASP A 387 78.85 -44.92 1.52
C ASP A 387 78.19 -43.98 0.50
N SER A 388 77.76 -44.58 -0.62
CA SER A 388 77.10 -43.91 -1.74
C SER A 388 75.95 -43.01 -1.32
N ARG A 389 75.28 -43.31 -0.19
CA ARG A 389 74.16 -42.53 0.36
C ARG A 389 74.57 -41.14 0.84
N PHE A 390 75.78 -40.97 1.40
CA PHE A 390 76.27 -39.63 1.80
C PHE A 390 76.51 -38.75 0.57
N VAL A 391 77.12 -39.33 -0.47
CA VAL A 391 77.38 -38.64 -1.74
C VAL A 391 76.07 -38.28 -2.44
N GLU A 392 75.07 -39.17 -2.39
CA GLU A 392 73.75 -38.93 -2.96
C GLU A 392 73.00 -37.80 -2.24
N ILE A 393 73.02 -37.75 -0.90
CA ILE A 393 72.40 -36.66 -0.13
C ILE A 393 73.10 -35.32 -0.40
N ASP A 394 74.44 -35.27 -0.31
CA ASP A 394 75.19 -34.04 -0.56
C ASP A 394 75.03 -33.57 -2.02
N GLY A 395 75.04 -34.50 -2.98
CA GLY A 395 74.83 -34.22 -4.40
C GLY A 395 73.43 -33.69 -4.70
N THR A 396 72.39 -34.35 -4.18
CA THR A 396 71.00 -33.92 -4.38
C THR A 396 70.70 -32.58 -3.68
N MET A 397 71.28 -32.30 -2.51
CA MET A 397 71.19 -30.98 -1.87
C MET A 397 71.87 -29.86 -2.68
N SER A 398 72.94 -30.19 -3.42
CA SER A 398 73.56 -29.25 -4.37
C SER A 398 72.64 -29.01 -5.57
N GLU A 399 72.11 -30.08 -6.17
CA GLU A 399 71.17 -29.98 -7.31
C GLU A 399 69.90 -29.20 -6.97
N ILE A 400 69.42 -29.27 -5.72
CA ILE A 400 68.28 -28.47 -5.28
C ILE A 400 68.61 -26.96 -5.33
N ASN A 401 69.84 -26.54 -5.01
CA ASN A 401 70.22 -25.12 -5.14
C ASN A 401 70.21 -24.68 -6.61
N ASP A 402 70.74 -25.52 -7.50
CA ASP A 402 70.75 -25.22 -8.94
C ASP A 402 69.32 -25.12 -9.50
N LYS A 403 68.42 -26.02 -9.08
CA LYS A 403 66.99 -25.99 -9.49
C LYS A 403 66.18 -24.87 -8.84
N LEU A 404 66.57 -24.45 -7.63
CA LEU A 404 66.01 -23.28 -6.94
C LEU A 404 66.33 -21.99 -7.71
N GLU A 405 67.55 -21.87 -8.24
CA GLU A 405 67.94 -20.74 -9.09
C GLU A 405 67.20 -20.77 -10.43
N ALA A 406 67.02 -21.95 -11.03
CA ALA A 406 66.27 -22.14 -12.27
C ALA A 406 64.74 -21.96 -12.14
N GLY A 407 64.21 -21.81 -10.91
CA GLY A 407 62.77 -21.62 -10.66
C GLY A 407 61.92 -22.90 -10.75
N MET A 408 62.52 -24.09 -10.74
CA MET A 408 61.81 -25.37 -10.87
C MET A 408 61.30 -25.90 -9.52
N TYR A 409 60.44 -25.16 -8.84
CA TYR A 409 60.10 -25.44 -7.44
C TYR A 409 59.44 -26.81 -7.20
N GLU A 410 58.60 -27.30 -8.11
CA GLU A 410 58.02 -28.65 -8.01
C GLU A 410 59.11 -29.74 -7.99
N LYS A 411 60.14 -29.60 -8.82
CA LYS A 411 61.28 -30.52 -8.83
C LYS A 411 62.12 -30.37 -7.55
N CYS A 412 62.23 -29.16 -7.00
CA CYS A 412 62.88 -28.95 -5.71
C CYS A 412 62.14 -29.68 -4.58
N PHE A 413 60.81 -29.61 -4.50
CA PHE A 413 60.04 -30.35 -3.48
C PHE A 413 60.21 -31.87 -3.60
N LEU A 414 60.21 -32.42 -4.82
CA LEU A 414 60.45 -33.84 -5.04
C LEU A 414 61.84 -34.27 -4.55
N GLN A 415 62.86 -33.46 -4.81
CA GLN A 415 64.22 -33.72 -4.34
C GLN A 415 64.38 -33.52 -2.84
N LEU A 416 63.74 -32.52 -2.24
CA LEU A 416 63.69 -32.34 -0.78
C LEU A 416 63.08 -33.58 -0.10
N SER A 417 61.98 -34.11 -0.65
CA SER A 417 61.38 -35.36 -0.15
C SER A 417 62.31 -36.57 -0.33
N HIS A 418 63.08 -36.62 -1.42
CA HIS A 418 64.06 -37.68 -1.64
C HIS A 418 65.20 -37.62 -0.60
N VAL A 419 65.75 -36.43 -0.36
CA VAL A 419 66.77 -36.17 0.65
C VAL A 419 66.28 -36.57 2.03
N ASP A 420 65.07 -36.15 2.42
CA ASP A 420 64.47 -36.50 3.71
C ASP A 420 64.33 -38.02 3.90
N LYS A 421 63.84 -38.74 2.88
CA LYS A 421 63.75 -40.21 2.91
C LYS A 421 65.11 -40.89 3.03
N ALA A 422 66.12 -40.40 2.29
CA ALA A 422 67.47 -40.93 2.35
C ALA A 422 68.09 -40.70 3.74
N MET A 423 67.91 -39.51 4.32
CA MET A 423 68.33 -39.20 5.68
C MET A 423 67.62 -40.05 6.73
N GLU A 424 66.31 -40.26 6.59
CA GLU A 424 65.52 -41.12 7.49
C GLU A 424 65.97 -42.59 7.42
N SER A 425 66.40 -43.08 6.24
CA SER A 425 66.97 -44.42 6.11
C SER A 425 68.26 -44.58 6.92
N LEU A 426 69.13 -43.57 6.91
CA LEU A 426 70.37 -43.54 7.70
C LEU A 426 70.07 -43.40 9.20
N ARG A 427 69.09 -42.58 9.58
CA ARG A 427 68.65 -42.43 10.99
C ARG A 427 68.20 -43.73 11.63
N ARG A 428 67.67 -44.67 10.86
CA ARG A 428 67.25 -45.98 11.38
C ARG A 428 68.40 -46.94 11.63
N GLU A 429 69.57 -46.68 11.04
CA GLU A 429 70.76 -47.53 11.15
C GLU A 429 71.73 -47.04 12.24
N VAL A 430 71.65 -45.74 12.59
CA VAL A 430 72.41 -45.07 13.67
C VAL A 430 71.73 -45.32 15.01
#